data_AF-A1A620-F1
#
_entry.id   AF-A1A620-F1
#
_cell.length_a   1.000
_cell.length_b   1.000
_cell.length_c   1.000
_cell.angle_alpha   90.00
_cell.angle_beta   90.00
_cell.angle_gamma   90.00
#
_symmetry.space_group_name_H-M   'P 1'
#
loop_
_entity.id
_entity.type
_entity.pdbx_description
1 polymer ?
#
loop_
_entity_poly.entity_id
_entity_poly.type
_entity_poly.pdbx_seq_one_letter_code
_entity_poly.pdbx_strand_id
1 'polypeptide(L)'
;RGSDHAFRGRCQSTGRGGFCQHHISYSCKASDPHVLGLNMVEEIITRDLLSADLKCSLFVAALKSYKRDSVLRPFPALYTSDQYKDFDALITDSSALPGLPEIIQDKNNRDQKVLNLLRWILSDKLFTVKSVPKDKYEEIQALPGSPSHALPTPDFLFELEYCEKLSAKFQETRGDRDLIYAFHGSRLENFHSILHNGLHCHLNKTSLFGEGTYLTSDLGLALLYSPHGQGWTRSMLGPVLSCVAMCEMIDHPDVKCQAKKKDSSEIDRKRARARNSEGGDVPQKYFVVTNNQLLRVKYLMVYSQEQPRRRPRQPTWFSKHRFAIMMTLYLFILILIGLSSSKAFTYHWNRLLGWRP
;
A
#
# COMPACT_ATOMS: atom_id res chain seq x y z
N ARG A 1 44.90 2.02 23.36
CA ARG A 1 45.47 2.69 22.17
C ARG A 1 45.05 1.87 20.95
N GLY A 2 43.94 2.24 20.32
CA GLY A 2 43.40 1.60 19.14
C GLY A 2 42.73 2.68 18.30
N SER A 3 43.18 2.79 17.07
CA SER A 3 43.06 3.93 16.16
C SER A 3 41.71 4.01 15.44
N ASP A 4 41.06 5.17 15.58
CA ASP A 4 39.92 5.61 14.77
C ASP A 4 40.35 5.89 13.32
N HIS A 5 39.74 5.22 12.36
CA HIS A 5 39.78 5.63 10.95
C HIS A 5 38.44 6.27 10.56
N ALA A 6 38.40 7.60 10.64
CA ALA A 6 37.37 8.43 10.04
C ALA A 6 37.64 8.61 8.54
N PHE A 7 36.79 8.07 7.67
CA PHE A 7 36.82 8.38 6.24
C PHE A 7 36.09 9.71 5.97
N ARG A 8 36.87 10.78 5.76
CA ARG A 8 36.39 12.08 5.24
C ARG A 8 36.29 12.00 3.71
N GLY A 9 35.07 11.92 3.18
CA GLY A 9 34.79 12.13 1.75
C GLY A 9 34.69 13.62 1.44
N ARG A 10 35.61 14.12 0.60
CA ARG A 10 35.69 15.50 0.11
C ARG A 10 34.77 15.65 -1.12
N CYS A 11 33.77 16.54 -1.06
CA CYS A 11 32.97 16.91 -2.23
C CYS A 11 33.78 17.79 -3.18
N GLN A 12 33.98 17.35 -4.43
CA GLN A 12 34.33 18.23 -5.54
C GLN A 12 33.07 18.47 -6.38
N SER A 13 32.79 19.75 -6.61
CA SER A 13 31.69 20.24 -7.43
C SER A 13 32.05 20.14 -8.90
N THR A 14 31.33 19.32 -9.67
CA THR A 14 31.24 19.46 -11.12
C THR A 14 29.77 19.39 -11.53
N GLY A 15 29.28 20.47 -12.14
CA GLY A 15 27.90 20.63 -12.54
C GLY A 15 27.48 19.65 -13.61
N ARG A 16 26.56 18.75 -13.24
CA ARG A 16 25.44 18.21 -14.03
C ARG A 16 24.61 17.36 -13.06
N GLY A 17 23.30 17.56 -13.05
CA GLY A 17 22.38 17.01 -12.05
C GLY A 17 22.46 15.49 -11.91
N GLY A 18 23.16 15.03 -10.88
CA GLY A 18 23.19 13.63 -10.44
C GLY A 18 22.36 13.47 -9.18
N PHE A 19 21.32 12.62 -9.26
CA PHE A 19 20.52 12.20 -8.12
C PHE A 19 21.39 11.47 -7.09
N CYS A 20 21.61 12.09 -5.92
CA CYS A 20 22.15 11.39 -4.76
C CYS A 20 21.00 10.72 -4.00
N GLN A 21 20.70 9.46 -4.33
CA GLN A 21 19.96 8.60 -3.41
C GLN A 21 20.90 8.24 -2.25
N HIS A 22 20.69 8.86 -1.10
CA HIS A 22 21.27 8.35 0.15
C HIS A 22 20.60 7.02 0.48
N HIS A 23 21.18 5.92 -0.01
CA HIS A 23 20.87 4.58 0.45
C HIS A 23 21.34 4.47 1.89
N ILE A 24 20.41 4.64 2.83
CA ILE A 24 20.65 4.34 4.23
C ILE A 24 20.62 2.82 4.38
N SER A 25 21.76 2.16 4.19
CA SER A 25 21.94 0.74 4.46
C SER A 25 22.12 0.55 5.97
N TYR A 26 21.04 0.26 6.68
CA TYR A 26 21.12 -0.25 8.05
C TYR A 26 21.09 -1.78 7.99
N SER A 27 22.28 -2.39 8.01
CA SER A 27 22.41 -3.83 8.26
C SER A 27 22.13 -4.09 9.75
N CYS A 28 20.98 -4.71 10.04
CA CYS A 28 20.77 -5.42 11.30
C CYS A 28 21.32 -6.84 11.09
N LYS A 29 22.21 -7.30 11.98
CA LYS A 29 22.80 -8.65 11.90
C LYS A 29 21.68 -9.69 11.83
N ALA A 30 21.47 -10.24 10.64
CA ALA A 30 20.75 -11.49 10.47
C ALA A 30 21.73 -12.62 10.72
N SER A 31 21.37 -13.54 11.61
CA SER A 31 22.05 -14.81 11.84
C SER A 31 22.17 -15.61 10.53
N ASP A 32 23.19 -16.46 10.43
CA ASP A 32 23.69 -17.13 9.22
C ASP A 32 22.65 -17.73 8.24
N PRO A 33 22.93 -17.74 6.91
CA PRO A 33 21.89 -17.90 5.88
C PRO A 33 21.50 -19.34 5.52
N HIS A 34 22.19 -20.39 5.98
CA HIS A 34 22.20 -21.68 5.26
C HIS A 34 21.50 -22.89 5.91
N VAL A 35 20.88 -22.82 7.10
CA VAL A 35 20.33 -24.04 7.77
C VAL A 35 18.87 -23.95 8.28
N LEU A 36 18.14 -22.83 8.11
CA LEU A 36 16.85 -22.60 8.78
C LEU A 36 15.67 -22.26 7.84
N GLY A 37 15.50 -23.03 6.75
CA GLY A 37 14.72 -22.58 5.57
C GLY A 37 13.19 -22.64 5.65
N LEU A 38 12.60 -23.72 6.16
CA LEU A 38 11.15 -23.99 6.02
C LEU A 38 10.33 -23.71 7.31
N ASN A 39 10.85 -24.13 8.46
CA ASN A 39 10.13 -24.04 9.74
C ASN A 39 9.80 -22.59 10.11
N MET A 40 10.64 -21.63 9.72
CA MET A 40 10.48 -20.23 10.08
C MET A 40 9.27 -19.57 9.40
N VAL A 41 8.95 -19.95 8.15
CA VAL A 41 7.78 -19.38 7.45
C VAL A 41 6.49 -19.88 8.08
N GLU A 42 6.39 -21.19 8.34
CA GLU A 42 5.26 -21.78 9.05
C GLU A 42 5.10 -21.17 10.45
N GLU A 43 6.19 -20.99 11.18
CA GLU A 43 6.18 -20.39 12.52
C GLU A 43 5.65 -18.95 12.49
N ILE A 44 6.12 -18.11 11.55
CA ILE A 44 5.63 -16.73 11.40
C ILE A 44 4.14 -16.71 11.07
N ILE A 45 3.69 -17.56 10.14
CA ILE A 45 2.28 -17.65 9.74
C ILE A 45 1.41 -18.16 10.90
N THR A 46 1.90 -19.14 11.66
CA THR A 46 1.16 -19.72 12.80
C THR A 46 1.07 -18.73 13.97
N ARG A 47 2.11 -17.90 14.17
CA ARG A 47 2.13 -16.88 15.21
C ARG A 47 1.07 -15.80 14.99
N ASP A 48 0.99 -15.28 13.77
CA ASP A 48 -0.01 -14.27 13.40
C ASP A 48 -0.35 -14.33 11.89
N LEU A 49 -1.41 -15.08 11.60
CA LEU A 49 -1.86 -15.34 10.25
C LEU A 49 -2.38 -14.08 9.54
N LEU A 50 -3.07 -13.18 10.27
CA LEU A 50 -3.63 -11.96 9.69
C LEU A 50 -2.52 -10.95 9.36
N SER A 51 -1.51 -10.85 10.21
CA SER A 51 -0.33 -10.01 9.96
C SER A 51 0.45 -10.47 8.74
N ALA A 52 0.68 -11.78 8.61
CA ALA A 52 1.32 -12.36 7.44
C ALA A 52 0.50 -12.10 6.16
N ASP A 53 -0.82 -12.28 6.23
CA ASP A 53 -1.74 -12.04 5.11
C ASP A 53 -1.74 -10.57 4.67
N LEU A 54 -1.68 -9.63 5.63
CA LEU A 54 -1.58 -8.20 5.35
C LEU A 54 -0.31 -7.90 4.56
N LYS A 55 0.86 -8.40 4.99
CA LYS A 55 2.13 -8.16 4.29
C LYS A 55 2.08 -8.66 2.86
N CYS A 56 1.55 -9.86 2.63
CA CYS A 56 1.32 -10.39 1.28
C CYS A 56 0.38 -9.49 0.48
N SER A 57 -0.72 -9.04 1.09
CA SER A 57 -1.71 -8.18 0.44
C SER A 57 -1.15 -6.84 0.00
N LEU A 58 -0.35 -6.18 0.86
CA LEU A 58 0.31 -4.91 0.55
C LEU A 58 1.40 -5.09 -0.52
N PHE A 59 2.18 -6.16 -0.44
CA PHE A 59 3.18 -6.49 -1.45
C PHE A 59 2.56 -6.71 -2.83
N VAL A 60 1.49 -7.52 -2.91
CA VAL A 60 0.79 -7.80 -4.16
C VAL A 60 0.12 -6.54 -4.72
N ALA A 61 -0.45 -5.69 -3.86
CA ALA A 61 -1.02 -4.40 -4.27
C ALA A 61 0.05 -3.50 -4.92
N ALA A 62 1.24 -3.41 -4.32
CA ALA A 62 2.36 -2.66 -4.86
C ALA A 62 2.88 -3.24 -6.20
N LEU A 63 2.98 -4.57 -6.30
CA LEU A 63 3.44 -5.27 -7.50
C LEU A 63 2.49 -5.12 -8.68
N LYS A 64 1.18 -5.24 -8.46
CA LYS A 64 0.15 -5.15 -9.51
C LYS A 64 -0.09 -3.72 -9.98
N SER A 65 0.37 -2.71 -9.24
CA SER A 65 0.21 -1.32 -9.61
C SER A 65 0.91 -0.99 -10.93
N TYR A 66 0.35 -0.04 -11.69
CA TYR A 66 1.05 0.58 -12.81
C TYR A 66 2.26 1.40 -12.35
N LYS A 67 2.29 1.79 -11.07
CA LYS A 67 3.41 2.52 -10.41
C LYS A 67 4.44 1.59 -9.77
N ARG A 68 4.42 0.27 -10.07
CA ARG A 68 5.22 -0.75 -9.39
C ARG A 68 6.70 -0.41 -9.24
N ASP A 69 7.31 0.29 -10.19
CA ASP A 69 8.74 0.66 -10.11
C ASP A 69 9.05 1.68 -8.99
N SER A 70 8.11 2.57 -8.67
CA SER A 70 8.24 3.54 -7.57
C SER A 70 7.70 3.02 -6.25
N VAL A 71 6.63 2.22 -6.25
CA VAL A 71 5.93 1.80 -5.02
C VAL A 71 6.35 0.43 -4.48
N LEU A 72 6.91 -0.46 -5.31
CA LEU A 72 7.43 -1.76 -4.85
C LEU A 72 8.87 -1.60 -4.34
N ARG A 73 9.01 -0.92 -3.20
CA ARG A 73 10.29 -0.67 -2.54
C ARG A 73 10.17 -1.03 -1.06
N PRO A 74 10.97 -1.96 -0.52
CA PRO A 74 12.06 -2.68 -1.16
C PRO A 74 11.56 -3.64 -2.24
N PHE A 75 12.46 -3.98 -3.16
CA PHE A 75 12.24 -4.94 -4.23
C PHE A 75 13.04 -6.23 -3.93
N PRO A 76 12.49 -7.43 -4.19
CA PRO A 76 13.18 -8.67 -3.88
C PRO A 76 14.42 -8.86 -4.78
N ALA A 77 15.59 -8.97 -4.16
CA ALA A 77 16.87 -9.07 -4.85
C ALA A 77 16.96 -10.31 -5.77
N LEU A 78 16.21 -11.38 -5.47
CA LEU A 78 16.10 -12.59 -6.30
C LEU A 78 15.59 -12.31 -7.72
N TYR A 79 14.89 -11.21 -7.92
CA TYR A 79 14.30 -10.80 -9.21
C TYR A 79 15.07 -9.61 -9.83
N THR A 80 16.30 -9.38 -9.39
CA THR A 80 17.16 -8.30 -9.88
C THR A 80 18.38 -8.89 -10.56
N SER A 81 18.63 -8.51 -11.82
CA SER A 81 19.83 -8.88 -12.57
C SER A 81 20.48 -7.63 -13.14
N ASP A 82 21.74 -7.33 -12.78
CA ASP A 82 22.53 -6.22 -13.34
C ASP A 82 21.79 -4.87 -13.47
N GLN A 83 21.03 -4.51 -12.44
CA GLN A 83 20.15 -3.33 -12.33
C GLN A 83 18.79 -3.39 -13.04
N TYR A 84 18.50 -4.44 -13.79
CA TYR A 84 17.16 -4.71 -14.32
C TYR A 84 16.29 -5.42 -13.27
N LYS A 85 15.05 -4.96 -13.11
CA LYS A 85 14.04 -5.58 -12.26
C LYS A 85 13.12 -6.45 -13.12
N ASP A 86 13.15 -7.75 -12.90
CA ASP A 86 12.27 -8.70 -13.58
C ASP A 86 10.89 -8.74 -12.91
N PHE A 87 10.02 -7.82 -13.32
CA PHE A 87 8.64 -7.77 -12.83
C PHE A 87 7.78 -8.93 -13.36
N ASP A 88 8.08 -9.47 -14.54
CA ASP A 88 7.24 -10.49 -15.18
C ASP A 88 7.41 -11.85 -14.50
N ALA A 89 8.66 -12.23 -14.17
CA ALA A 89 8.93 -13.39 -13.32
C ALA A 89 8.29 -13.21 -11.94
N LEU A 90 8.41 -12.01 -11.35
CA LEU A 90 7.84 -11.73 -10.03
C LEU A 90 6.30 -11.80 -10.01
N ILE A 91 5.63 -11.31 -11.06
CA ILE A 91 4.18 -11.43 -11.20
C ILE A 91 3.75 -12.89 -11.35
N THR A 92 4.50 -13.67 -12.12
CA THR A 92 4.24 -15.10 -12.33
C THR A 92 4.31 -15.85 -11.00
N ASP A 93 5.43 -15.70 -10.28
CA ASP A 93 5.64 -16.36 -8.99
C ASP A 93 4.66 -15.86 -7.91
N SER A 94 4.35 -14.56 -7.90
CA SER A 94 3.35 -13.99 -7.01
C SER A 94 1.92 -14.48 -7.30
N SER A 95 1.62 -14.82 -8.56
CA SER A 95 0.30 -15.37 -8.94
C SER A 95 0.15 -16.85 -8.56
N ALA A 96 1.28 -17.55 -8.42
CA ALA A 96 1.36 -18.91 -7.93
C ALA A 96 1.29 -19.04 -6.40
N LEU A 97 1.37 -17.93 -5.65
CA LEU A 97 1.29 -17.95 -4.18
C LEU A 97 -0.04 -18.59 -3.71
N PRO A 98 0.03 -19.72 -2.97
CA PRO A 98 -1.16 -20.32 -2.36
C PRO A 98 -1.66 -19.48 -1.19
N GLY A 99 -2.90 -19.69 -0.77
CA GLY A 99 -3.42 -19.04 0.44
C GLY A 99 -2.61 -19.46 1.66
N LEU A 100 -2.37 -18.56 2.61
CA LEU A 100 -1.53 -18.89 3.78
C LEU A 100 -2.03 -20.11 4.60
N PRO A 101 -3.34 -20.34 4.76
CA PRO A 101 -3.83 -21.58 5.39
C PRO A 101 -3.45 -22.85 4.61
N GLU A 102 -3.42 -22.78 3.28
CA GLU A 102 -3.07 -23.91 2.40
C GLU A 102 -1.59 -24.30 2.60
N ILE A 103 -0.71 -23.33 2.88
CA ILE A 103 0.73 -23.56 3.13
C ILE A 103 0.95 -24.38 4.40
N ILE A 104 0.14 -24.14 5.44
CA ILE A 104 0.23 -24.87 6.70
C ILE A 104 -0.28 -26.31 6.52
N GLN A 105 -1.31 -26.50 5.69
CA GLN A 105 -1.96 -27.79 5.47
C GLN A 105 -1.22 -28.70 4.48
N ASP A 106 -0.72 -28.16 3.37
CA ASP A 106 -0.03 -28.93 2.33
C ASP A 106 1.50 -28.85 2.50
N LYS A 107 2.07 -29.89 3.11
CA LYS A 107 3.52 -30.02 3.33
C LYS A 107 4.28 -30.65 2.16
N ASN A 108 3.57 -31.28 1.21
CA ASN A 108 4.19 -32.18 0.24
C ASN A 108 4.44 -31.56 -1.14
N ASN A 109 3.75 -30.46 -1.49
CA ASN A 109 3.93 -29.80 -2.79
C ASN A 109 4.37 -28.33 -2.61
N ARG A 110 5.68 -28.11 -2.48
CA ARG A 110 6.23 -26.79 -2.19
C ARG A 110 7.26 -26.37 -3.22
N ASP A 111 6.90 -25.40 -4.05
CA ASP A 111 7.86 -24.72 -4.90
C ASP A 111 8.79 -23.86 -4.04
N GLN A 112 10.07 -24.21 -4.03
CA GLN A 112 11.10 -23.52 -3.25
C GLN A 112 11.23 -22.04 -3.63
N LYS A 113 10.96 -21.67 -4.90
CA LYS A 113 10.98 -20.26 -5.33
C LYS A 113 9.88 -19.46 -4.66
N VAL A 114 8.66 -20.01 -4.64
CA VAL A 114 7.49 -19.38 -4.01
C VAL A 114 7.70 -19.25 -2.50
N LEU A 115 8.28 -20.26 -1.84
CA LEU A 115 8.64 -20.19 -0.42
C LEU A 115 9.71 -19.14 -0.14
N ASN A 116 10.73 -19.02 -1.00
CA ASN A 116 11.78 -18.01 -0.85
C ASN A 116 11.21 -16.59 -0.99
N LEU A 117 10.29 -16.38 -1.95
CA LEU A 117 9.57 -15.12 -2.09
C LEU A 117 8.73 -14.82 -0.85
N LEU A 118 7.97 -15.79 -0.34
CA LEU A 118 7.15 -15.62 0.85
C LEU A 118 8.00 -15.30 2.09
N ARG A 119 9.12 -16.02 2.27
CA ARG A 119 10.09 -15.74 3.34
C ARG A 119 10.63 -14.31 3.26
N TRP A 120 10.89 -13.82 2.04
CA TRP A 120 11.34 -12.44 1.84
C TRP A 120 10.25 -11.43 2.24
N ILE A 121 9.00 -11.64 1.79
CA ILE A 121 7.85 -10.78 2.12
C ILE A 121 7.61 -10.73 3.64
N LEU A 122 7.68 -11.88 4.31
CA LEU A 122 7.37 -12.00 5.73
C LEU A 122 8.53 -11.60 6.66
N SER A 123 9.72 -11.34 6.13
CA SER A 123 10.91 -11.07 6.94
C SER A 123 10.76 -9.83 7.85
N ASP A 124 10.92 -10.04 9.16
CA ASP A 124 10.83 -9.00 10.21
C ASP A 124 12.20 -8.32 10.45
N LYS A 125 12.76 -7.63 9.44
CA LYS A 125 14.09 -7.00 9.60
C LYS A 125 14.06 -5.66 10.36
N LEU A 126 13.07 -4.82 10.06
CA LEU A 126 12.99 -3.44 10.56
C LEU A 126 11.79 -3.24 11.49
N PHE A 127 10.71 -3.97 11.23
CA PHE A 127 9.49 -3.93 12.01
C PHE A 127 8.79 -5.30 11.95
N THR A 128 7.99 -5.56 12.97
CA THR A 128 7.00 -6.63 13.02
C THR A 128 5.61 -6.00 13.02
N VAL A 129 4.67 -6.65 12.36
CA VAL A 129 3.26 -6.29 12.37
C VAL A 129 2.52 -7.26 13.27
N LYS A 130 1.65 -6.77 14.15
CA LYS A 130 0.83 -7.59 15.04
C LYS A 130 -0.64 -7.24 14.86
N SER A 131 -1.50 -8.25 14.78
CA SER A 131 -2.94 -8.06 14.83
C SER A 131 -3.36 -7.57 16.21
N VAL A 132 -4.25 -6.58 16.23
CA VAL A 132 -4.81 -6.03 17.46
C VAL A 132 -6.19 -6.66 17.68
N PRO A 133 -6.55 -7.08 18.90
CA PRO A 133 -7.88 -7.61 19.16
C PRO A 133 -8.93 -6.49 19.20
N LYS A 134 -10.19 -6.83 18.89
CA LYS A 134 -11.27 -5.85 18.62
C LYS A 134 -11.66 -5.00 19.83
N ASP A 135 -11.42 -5.48 21.05
CA ASP A 135 -11.65 -4.77 22.31
C ASP A 135 -10.85 -3.47 22.41
N LYS A 136 -9.69 -3.40 21.76
CA LYS A 136 -8.80 -2.21 21.79
C LYS A 136 -9.07 -1.20 20.67
N TYR A 137 -10.00 -1.47 19.76
CA TYR A 137 -10.19 -0.61 18.57
C TYR A 137 -10.66 0.79 18.96
N GLU A 138 -11.63 0.88 19.87
CA GLU A 138 -12.20 2.16 20.30
C GLU A 138 -11.16 3.03 21.00
N GLU A 139 -10.35 2.43 21.89
CA GLU A 139 -9.25 3.11 22.58
C GLU A 139 -8.24 3.68 21.58
N ILE A 140 -7.82 2.87 20.61
CA ILE A 140 -6.83 3.28 19.60
C ILE A 140 -7.41 4.36 18.69
N GLN A 141 -8.66 4.21 18.23
CA GLN A 141 -9.32 5.21 17.39
C GLN A 141 -9.46 6.58 18.08
N ALA A 142 -9.55 6.61 19.42
CA ALA A 142 -9.64 7.83 20.20
C ALA A 142 -8.30 8.54 20.45
N LEU A 143 -7.14 7.92 20.14
CA LEU A 143 -5.81 8.50 20.43
C LEU A 143 -5.58 9.89 19.81
N PRO A 144 -5.96 10.18 18.55
CA PRO A 144 -5.82 11.52 17.97
C PRO A 144 -6.79 12.56 18.55
N GLY A 145 -7.78 12.13 19.32
CA GLY A 145 -8.84 12.94 19.91
C GLY A 145 -10.23 12.32 19.74
N SER A 146 -11.19 12.80 20.53
CA SER A 146 -12.58 12.34 20.44
C SER A 146 -13.20 12.71 19.08
N PRO A 147 -13.77 11.74 18.35
CA PRO A 147 -14.35 12.02 17.06
C PRO A 147 -15.62 12.87 17.19
N SER A 148 -15.80 13.83 16.29
CA SER A 148 -17.01 14.68 16.28
C SER A 148 -18.26 13.96 15.75
N HIS A 149 -18.08 12.82 15.08
CA HIS A 149 -19.13 12.02 14.45
C HIS A 149 -18.81 10.53 14.56
N ALA A 150 -19.82 9.67 14.38
CA ALA A 150 -19.63 8.23 14.33
C ALA A 150 -18.66 7.86 13.18
N LEU A 151 -17.53 7.26 13.53
CA LEU A 151 -16.51 6.85 12.57
C LEU A 151 -16.74 5.40 12.13
N PRO A 152 -16.39 5.05 10.88
CA PRO A 152 -16.41 3.66 10.46
C PRO A 152 -15.32 2.89 11.22
N THR A 153 -15.73 1.83 11.91
CA THR A 153 -14.82 0.89 12.57
C THR A 153 -14.05 0.10 11.50
N PRO A 154 -12.72 -0.01 11.60
CA PRO A 154 -11.96 -0.87 10.70
C PRO A 154 -12.35 -2.34 10.89
N ASP A 155 -12.25 -3.14 9.83
CA ASP A 155 -12.46 -4.59 9.93
C ASP A 155 -11.27 -5.25 10.63
N PHE A 156 -10.06 -4.76 10.33
CA PHE A 156 -8.80 -5.24 10.88
C PHE A 156 -7.91 -4.08 11.33
N LEU A 157 -7.29 -4.22 12.49
CA LEU A 157 -6.34 -3.26 13.04
C LEU A 157 -5.03 -3.98 13.33
N PHE A 158 -3.93 -3.31 12.98
CA PHE A 158 -2.59 -3.85 13.17
C PHE A 158 -1.70 -2.82 13.86
N GLU A 159 -0.84 -3.28 14.75
CA GLU A 159 0.19 -2.50 15.42
C GLU A 159 1.56 -2.78 14.79
N LEU A 160 2.37 -1.73 14.67
CA LEU A 160 3.76 -1.82 14.25
C LEU A 160 4.68 -1.73 15.45
N GLU A 161 5.56 -2.72 15.55
CA GLU A 161 6.68 -2.76 16.48
C GLU A 161 7.98 -2.67 15.70
N TYR A 162 8.75 -1.61 15.95
CA TYR A 162 10.03 -1.40 15.32
C TYR A 162 11.15 -2.09 16.09
N CYS A 163 12.21 -2.51 15.39
CA CYS A 163 13.38 -3.10 16.04
C CYS A 163 14.01 -2.12 17.05
N GLU A 164 14.69 -2.67 18.06
CA GLU A 164 15.25 -1.90 19.18
C GLU A 164 16.08 -0.69 18.72
N LYS A 165 16.88 -0.86 17.66
CA LYS A 165 17.71 0.22 17.11
C LYS A 165 16.88 1.39 16.58
N LEU A 166 15.82 1.13 15.82
CA LEU A 166 14.93 2.17 15.29
C LEU A 166 14.08 2.77 16.41
N SER A 167 13.66 1.95 17.36
CA SER A 167 12.90 2.42 18.52
C SER A 167 13.74 3.34 19.41
N ALA A 168 14.97 2.95 19.74
CA ALA A 168 15.90 3.75 20.53
C ALA A 168 16.20 5.10 19.87
N LYS A 169 16.44 5.12 18.54
CA LYS A 169 16.65 6.36 17.80
C LYS A 169 15.43 7.29 17.87
N PHE A 170 14.23 6.74 17.75
CA PHE A 170 13.00 7.52 17.87
C PHE A 170 12.82 8.09 19.28
N GLN A 171 13.11 7.30 20.32
CA GLN A 171 13.04 7.78 21.72
C GLN A 171 14.12 8.82 22.03
N GLU A 172 15.33 8.67 21.50
CA GLU A 172 16.39 9.69 21.61
C GLU A 172 15.96 11.02 20.96
N THR A 173 15.34 10.94 19.78
CA THR A 173 14.82 12.13 19.07
C THR A 173 13.65 12.78 19.84
N ARG A 174 12.83 11.96 20.50
CA ARG A 174 11.70 12.41 21.34
C ARG A 174 12.21 13.19 22.56
N GLY A 175 13.17 12.64 23.30
CA GLY A 175 13.55 13.18 24.62
C GLY A 175 12.32 13.29 25.53
N ASP A 176 12.16 14.43 26.22
CA ASP A 176 11.05 14.67 27.15
C ASP A 176 9.77 15.20 26.48
N ARG A 177 9.69 15.17 25.14
CA ARG A 177 8.55 15.72 24.40
C ARG A 177 7.37 14.76 24.38
N ASP A 178 6.18 15.36 24.26
CA ASP A 178 4.93 14.64 24.09
C ASP A 178 4.81 14.00 22.69
N LEU A 179 4.00 12.96 22.61
CA LEU A 179 3.57 12.34 21.37
C LEU A 179 2.17 12.81 21.00
N ILE A 180 1.96 13.04 19.71
CA ILE A 180 0.67 13.34 19.12
C ILE A 180 0.37 12.22 18.12
N TYR A 181 -0.90 11.80 18.05
CA TYR A 181 -1.35 10.81 17.08
C TYR A 181 -2.14 11.49 15.97
N ALA A 182 -1.93 11.07 14.73
CA ALA A 182 -2.67 11.57 13.57
C ALA A 182 -2.75 10.52 12.47
N PHE A 183 -3.77 10.62 11.63
CA PHE A 183 -4.04 9.73 10.51
C PHE A 183 -3.37 10.20 9.23
N HIS A 184 -2.94 9.24 8.42
CA HIS A 184 -2.47 9.42 7.05
C HIS A 184 -3.25 8.49 6.13
N GLY A 185 -3.96 9.08 5.19
CA GLY A 185 -4.62 8.32 4.12
C GLY A 185 -3.74 8.16 2.89
N SER A 186 -3.71 6.97 2.32
CA SER A 186 -2.99 6.70 1.07
C SER A 186 -3.66 5.58 0.28
N ARG A 187 -3.30 5.47 -1.00
CA ARG A 187 -3.73 4.32 -1.81
C ARG A 187 -3.03 3.04 -1.32
N LEU A 188 -3.72 1.91 -1.40
CA LEU A 188 -3.25 0.61 -0.91
C LEU A 188 -1.86 0.25 -1.44
N GLU A 189 -1.58 0.48 -2.73
CA GLU A 189 -0.30 0.13 -3.36
C GLU A 189 0.92 0.85 -2.78
N ASN A 190 0.72 1.95 -2.05
CA ASN A 190 1.81 2.71 -1.44
C ASN A 190 2.27 2.12 -0.11
N PHE A 191 1.41 1.35 0.58
CA PHE A 191 1.66 0.95 1.96
C PHE A 191 2.86 0.01 2.11
N HIS A 192 3.16 -0.83 1.12
CA HIS A 192 4.41 -1.60 1.11
C HIS A 192 5.63 -0.68 1.28
N SER A 193 5.72 0.37 0.46
CA SER A 193 6.82 1.35 0.56
C SER A 193 6.76 2.19 1.83
N ILE A 194 5.57 2.61 2.26
CA ILE A 194 5.40 3.41 3.48
C ILE A 194 5.92 2.64 4.70
N LEU A 195 5.63 1.34 4.81
CA LEU A 195 6.07 0.56 5.96
C LEU A 195 7.58 0.36 6.01
N HIS A 196 8.22 0.14 4.87
CA HIS A 196 9.65 -0.13 4.82
C HIS A 196 10.54 1.12 4.76
N ASN A 197 10.06 2.20 4.15
CA ASN A 197 10.86 3.41 3.90
C ASN A 197 10.35 4.63 4.69
N GLY A 198 9.22 4.51 5.39
CA GLY A 198 8.53 5.62 6.02
C GLY A 198 7.70 6.44 5.04
N LEU A 199 7.02 7.48 5.56
CA LEU A 199 6.29 8.44 4.75
C LEU A 199 7.29 9.37 4.06
N HIS A 200 7.25 9.46 2.73
CA HIS A 200 8.20 10.29 1.97
C HIS A 200 7.74 11.74 1.89
N CYS A 201 8.28 12.62 2.74
CA CYS A 201 8.02 14.08 2.72
C CYS A 201 8.27 14.76 1.35
N HIS A 202 9.29 14.34 0.61
CA HIS A 202 9.79 15.08 -0.57
C HIS A 202 9.15 14.71 -1.92
N LEU A 203 8.23 13.75 -1.94
CA LEU A 203 7.53 13.35 -3.18
C LEU A 203 6.27 14.20 -3.44
N ASN A 204 5.81 14.97 -2.44
CA ASN A 204 4.67 15.87 -2.55
C ASN A 204 5.13 17.32 -2.79
N LYS A 205 5.82 17.58 -3.90
CA LYS A 205 6.34 18.94 -4.23
C LYS A 205 5.24 19.96 -4.55
N THR A 206 4.04 19.50 -4.87
CA THR A 206 2.88 20.33 -5.20
C THR A 206 1.82 20.13 -4.14
N SER A 207 1.90 20.88 -3.05
CA SER A 207 0.92 20.77 -1.98
C SER A 207 0.57 22.14 -1.44
N LEU A 208 -0.75 22.39 -1.36
CA LEU A 208 -1.35 23.70 -1.08
C LEU A 208 -0.78 24.37 0.16
N PHE A 209 -0.43 23.60 1.20
CA PHE A 209 0.05 24.12 2.48
C PHE A 209 1.56 24.00 2.68
N GLY A 210 2.34 23.82 1.62
CA GLY A 210 3.81 23.70 1.66
C GLY A 210 4.31 22.26 1.75
N GLU A 211 5.62 22.07 1.56
CA GLU A 211 6.21 20.72 1.43
C GLU A 211 6.18 19.94 2.76
N GLY A 212 5.79 18.66 2.70
CA GLY A 212 5.84 17.76 3.84
C GLY A 212 4.87 16.58 3.76
N THR A 213 4.86 15.77 4.82
CA THR A 213 3.88 14.72 5.03
C THR A 213 2.63 15.30 5.68
N TYR A 214 1.51 15.11 4.99
CA TYR A 214 0.19 15.56 5.45
C TYR A 214 -0.46 14.50 6.31
N LEU A 215 -0.81 14.89 7.53
CA LEU A 215 -1.54 14.08 8.50
C LEU A 215 -2.80 14.85 8.93
N THR A 216 -3.76 14.14 9.49
CA THR A 216 -4.99 14.75 10.02
C THR A 216 -5.43 14.11 11.33
N SER A 217 -6.01 14.87 12.25
CA SER A 217 -6.64 14.32 13.45
C SER A 217 -7.99 13.65 13.16
N ASP A 218 -8.55 13.81 11.95
CA ASP A 218 -9.88 13.34 11.57
C ASP A 218 -9.81 12.10 10.66
N LEU A 219 -10.26 10.95 11.17
CA LEU A 219 -10.25 9.70 10.41
C LEU A 219 -11.12 9.78 9.15
N GLY A 220 -12.27 10.47 9.21
CA GLY A 220 -13.15 10.64 8.06
C GLY A 220 -12.45 11.33 6.89
N LEU A 221 -11.58 12.29 7.21
CA LEU A 221 -10.78 13.01 6.22
C LEU A 221 -9.66 12.12 5.65
N ALA A 222 -8.98 11.32 6.48
CA ALA A 222 -7.97 10.37 6.02
C ALA A 222 -8.55 9.28 5.10
N LEU A 223 -9.79 8.86 5.34
CA LEU A 223 -10.50 7.89 4.50
C LEU A 223 -10.74 8.40 3.07
N LEU A 224 -10.97 9.70 2.86
CA LEU A 224 -11.10 10.28 1.53
C LEU A 224 -9.84 10.10 0.67
N TYR A 225 -8.68 10.02 1.32
CA TYR A 225 -7.38 9.76 0.66
C TYR A 225 -7.03 8.27 0.58
N SER A 226 -7.89 7.40 1.10
CA SER A 226 -7.68 5.95 1.20
C SER A 226 -8.74 5.18 0.42
N PRO A 227 -8.77 5.30 -0.93
CA PRO A 227 -9.72 4.54 -1.73
C PRO A 227 -9.41 3.04 -1.66
N HIS A 228 -10.45 2.22 -1.86
CA HIS A 228 -10.27 0.79 -2.00
C HIS A 228 -9.37 0.44 -3.19
N GLY A 229 -8.36 -0.39 -2.95
CA GLY A 229 -7.43 -0.92 -3.94
C GLY A 229 -7.49 -2.44 -4.03
N GLN A 230 -7.00 -2.97 -5.15
CA GLN A 230 -6.87 -4.41 -5.33
C GLN A 230 -5.66 -4.92 -4.55
N GLY A 231 -5.89 -5.81 -3.59
CA GLY A 231 -4.86 -6.49 -2.81
C GLY A 231 -4.52 -7.86 -3.40
N TRP A 232 -4.35 -8.83 -2.52
CA TRP A 232 -4.10 -10.22 -2.90
C TRP A 232 -5.40 -11.01 -3.02
N THR A 233 -5.60 -11.69 -4.15
CA THR A 233 -6.87 -12.37 -4.45
C THR A 233 -7.17 -13.54 -3.51
N ARG A 234 -6.14 -14.16 -2.92
CA ARG A 234 -6.27 -15.22 -1.91
C ARG A 234 -6.15 -14.71 -0.48
N SER A 235 -6.18 -13.40 -0.28
CA SER A 235 -6.12 -12.76 1.04
C SER A 235 -7.32 -13.17 1.89
N MET A 236 -7.07 -13.46 3.17
CA MET A 236 -8.13 -13.66 4.15
C MET A 236 -8.78 -12.35 4.59
N LEU A 237 -8.06 -11.23 4.48
CA LEU A 237 -8.59 -9.89 4.71
C LEU A 237 -9.57 -9.48 3.61
N GLY A 238 -9.51 -10.12 2.45
CA GLY A 238 -10.34 -9.86 1.28
C GLY A 238 -9.53 -9.30 0.11
N PRO A 239 -10.02 -9.47 -1.14
CA PRO A 239 -9.26 -9.11 -2.33
C PRO A 239 -9.20 -7.59 -2.57
N VAL A 240 -10.06 -6.81 -1.91
CA VAL A 240 -10.19 -5.37 -2.11
C VAL A 240 -10.16 -4.68 -0.75
N LEU A 241 -9.13 -3.87 -0.52
CA LEU A 241 -8.82 -3.29 0.79
C LEU A 241 -8.62 -1.78 0.67
N SER A 242 -9.09 -1.03 1.66
CA SER A 242 -8.64 0.33 1.96
C SER A 242 -7.78 0.29 3.23
N CYS A 243 -6.79 1.16 3.31
CA CYS A 243 -5.83 1.18 4.42
C CYS A 243 -5.55 2.63 4.83
N VAL A 244 -5.60 2.90 6.14
CA VAL A 244 -5.24 4.18 6.75
C VAL A 244 -4.12 3.92 7.76
N ALA A 245 -3.06 4.73 7.72
CA ALA A 245 -2.00 4.70 8.74
C ALA A 245 -2.36 5.64 9.89
N MET A 246 -2.20 5.18 11.12
CA MET A 246 -2.09 6.06 12.29
C MET A 246 -0.61 6.24 12.61
N CYS A 247 -0.16 7.48 12.61
CA CYS A 247 1.21 7.86 12.89
C CYS A 247 1.33 8.41 14.30
N GLU A 248 2.40 8.04 15.00
CA GLU A 248 2.84 8.73 16.19
C GLU A 248 3.91 9.76 15.78
N MET A 249 3.72 11.00 16.20
CA MET A 249 4.61 12.12 15.89
C MET A 249 5.05 12.84 17.17
N ILE A 250 6.31 13.25 17.20
CA ILE A 250 6.91 14.02 18.31
C ILE A 250 6.42 15.46 18.22
N ASP A 251 5.93 16.03 19.33
CA ASP A 251 5.54 17.44 19.38
C ASP A 251 6.78 18.35 19.27
N HIS A 252 7.08 18.77 18.04
CA HIS A 252 8.28 19.51 17.67
C HIS A 252 7.92 20.74 16.83
N PRO A 253 8.70 21.85 16.87
CA PRO A 253 8.46 23.03 16.04
C PRO A 253 8.45 22.79 14.52
N ASP A 254 9.02 21.68 14.05
CA ASP A 254 8.99 21.27 12.64
C ASP A 254 7.66 20.63 12.22
N VAL A 255 6.80 20.28 13.18
CA VAL A 255 5.41 19.90 12.94
C VAL A 255 4.58 21.17 12.86
N LYS A 256 4.03 21.45 11.67
CA LYS A 256 3.21 22.63 11.41
C LYS A 256 1.74 22.28 11.61
N CYS A 257 1.08 22.99 12.51
CA CYS A 257 -0.30 22.76 12.90
C CYS A 257 -0.88 24.01 13.57
N GLN A 258 -2.21 24.08 13.61
CA GLN A 258 -2.95 25.03 14.43
C GLN A 258 -3.60 24.35 15.65
N ALA A 259 -2.90 23.37 16.24
CA ALA A 259 -3.40 22.69 17.42
C ALA A 259 -3.51 23.67 18.61
N LYS A 260 -4.56 23.51 19.42
CA LYS A 260 -4.68 24.21 20.70
C LYS A 260 -3.59 23.69 21.65
N LYS A 261 -2.95 24.59 22.39
CA LYS A 261 -1.97 24.19 23.41
C LYS A 261 -2.70 23.41 24.51
N LYS A 262 -2.09 22.36 25.07
CA LYS A 262 -2.69 21.54 26.14
C LYS A 262 -3.19 22.37 27.34
N ASP A 263 -2.54 23.51 27.61
CA ASP A 263 -2.82 24.36 28.79
C ASP A 263 -3.34 25.77 28.45
N SER A 264 -3.65 26.07 27.19
CA SER A 264 -4.24 27.36 26.82
C SER A 264 -5.17 27.26 25.61
N SER A 265 -6.25 28.05 25.63
CA SER A 265 -7.17 28.22 24.50
C SER A 265 -6.54 28.97 23.32
N GLU A 266 -5.29 29.43 23.47
CA GLU A 266 -4.54 30.13 22.44
C GLU A 266 -3.98 29.14 21.41
N ILE A 267 -4.29 29.43 20.14
CA ILE A 267 -3.73 28.72 18.99
C ILE A 267 -2.26 29.11 18.87
N ASP A 268 -1.37 28.13 18.79
CA ASP A 268 0.05 28.37 18.55
C ASP A 268 0.29 28.83 17.10
N ARG A 269 0.07 30.13 16.85
CA ARG A 269 0.24 30.76 15.53
C ARG A 269 1.67 30.68 15.02
N LYS A 270 2.67 30.39 15.85
CA LYS A 270 4.08 30.27 15.43
C LYS A 270 4.31 29.02 14.56
N ARG A 271 3.44 28.02 14.66
CA ARG A 271 3.52 26.76 13.88
C ARG A 271 2.45 26.64 12.79
N ALA A 272 1.66 27.69 12.57
CA ALA A 272 0.52 27.66 11.65
C ALA A 272 0.91 27.55 10.18
N ARG A 273 2.12 28.01 9.79
CA ARG A 273 2.52 28.10 8.38
C ARG A 273 3.72 27.20 8.07
N ALA A 274 3.56 26.34 7.06
CA ALA A 274 4.69 25.60 6.50
C ALA A 274 5.45 26.42 5.46
N ARG A 275 6.70 26.03 5.22
CA ARG A 275 7.56 26.69 4.24
C ARG A 275 6.98 26.47 2.83
N ASN A 276 6.98 27.53 2.02
CA ASN A 276 6.43 27.53 0.66
C ASN A 276 4.92 27.23 0.58
N SER A 277 4.15 27.54 1.62
CA SER A 277 2.70 27.44 1.58
C SER A 277 2.08 28.54 0.70
N GLU A 278 1.46 28.13 -0.41
CA GLU A 278 0.69 28.98 -1.32
C GLU A 278 -0.74 29.24 -0.81
N GLY A 279 -1.31 28.26 -0.09
CA GLY A 279 -2.68 28.30 0.47
C GLY A 279 -2.81 28.93 1.85
N GLY A 280 -1.76 29.55 2.38
CA GLY A 280 -1.77 30.22 3.68
C GLY A 280 -1.47 29.29 4.84
N ASP A 281 -2.22 29.39 5.94
CA ASP A 281 -1.97 28.61 7.13
C ASP A 281 -2.56 27.18 7.04
N VAL A 282 -1.93 26.21 7.68
CA VAL A 282 -2.39 24.82 7.76
C VAL A 282 -3.71 24.77 8.54
N PRO A 283 -4.80 24.18 8.02
CA PRO A 283 -6.08 24.14 8.74
C PRO A 283 -5.99 23.36 10.06
N GLN A 284 -6.88 23.64 11.01
CA GLN A 284 -6.84 23.09 12.38
C GLN A 284 -6.80 21.57 12.49
N LYS A 285 -7.41 20.86 11.53
CA LYS A 285 -7.46 19.39 11.52
C LYS A 285 -6.26 18.74 10.83
N TYR A 286 -5.32 19.51 10.29
CA TYR A 286 -4.16 19.01 9.55
C TYR A 286 -2.85 19.28 10.30
N PHE A 287 -1.90 18.38 10.09
CA PHE A 287 -0.52 18.53 10.48
C PHE A 287 0.35 18.35 9.24
N VAL A 288 1.33 19.22 9.07
CA VAL A 288 2.36 19.10 8.03
C VAL A 288 3.68 18.86 8.73
N VAL A 289 4.23 17.66 8.55
CA VAL A 289 5.53 17.28 9.11
C VAL A 289 6.57 17.39 8.02
N THR A 290 7.63 18.17 8.25
CA THR A 290 8.71 18.37 7.27
C THR A 290 9.87 17.39 7.47
N ASN A 291 10.06 16.90 8.70
CA ASN A 291 11.15 15.98 9.05
C ASN A 291 10.60 14.58 9.35
N ASN A 292 10.96 13.62 8.50
CA ASN A 292 10.58 12.22 8.61
C ASN A 292 11.04 11.53 9.91
N GLN A 293 12.05 12.07 10.60
CA GLN A 293 12.53 11.47 11.85
C GLN A 293 11.59 11.73 13.03
N LEU A 294 10.67 12.68 12.88
CA LEU A 294 9.72 13.08 13.93
C LEU A 294 8.44 12.24 13.92
N LEU A 295 8.27 11.36 12.94
CA LEU A 295 7.04 10.61 12.77
C LEU A 295 7.35 9.16 12.39
N ARG A 296 6.51 8.23 12.84
CA ARG A 296 6.51 6.85 12.35
C ARG A 296 5.10 6.27 12.38
N VAL A 297 4.86 5.27 11.55
CA VAL A 297 3.55 4.59 11.50
C VAL A 297 3.44 3.66 12.70
N LYS A 298 2.42 3.84 13.54
CA LYS A 298 2.21 3.01 14.73
C LYS A 298 1.10 1.99 14.54
N TYR A 299 0.02 2.35 13.86
CA TYR A 299 -1.08 1.42 13.56
C TYR A 299 -1.50 1.47 12.09
N LEU A 300 -2.08 0.38 11.59
CA LEU A 300 -2.76 0.30 10.30
C LEU A 300 -4.21 -0.12 10.50
N MET A 301 -5.12 0.70 10.00
CA MET A 301 -6.55 0.45 9.95
C MET A 301 -6.91 -0.04 8.56
N VAL A 302 -7.42 -1.27 8.45
CA VAL A 302 -7.74 -1.91 7.19
C VAL A 302 -9.25 -2.13 7.09
N TYR A 303 -9.81 -1.66 5.99
CA TYR A 303 -11.23 -1.75 5.65
C TYR A 303 -11.38 -2.68 4.47
N SER A 304 -12.03 -3.81 4.68
CA SER A 304 -12.31 -4.78 3.64
C SER A 304 -13.62 -4.42 2.94
N GLN A 305 -13.58 -4.35 1.62
CA GLN A 305 -14.83 -4.27 0.89
C GLN A 305 -15.46 -5.66 0.85
N GLU A 306 -16.55 -5.85 1.59
CA GLU A 306 -17.37 -7.05 1.47
C GLU A 306 -17.77 -7.22 0.01
N GLN A 307 -17.17 -8.18 -0.67
CA GLN A 307 -17.70 -8.64 -1.94
C GLN A 307 -18.87 -9.55 -1.60
N PRO A 308 -20.11 -9.25 -2.05
CA PRO A 308 -21.16 -10.25 -1.98
C PRO A 308 -20.61 -11.48 -2.68
N ARG A 309 -20.49 -12.61 -1.95
CA ARG A 309 -19.88 -13.87 -2.44
C ARG A 309 -20.43 -14.19 -3.81
N ARG A 310 -19.76 -13.70 -4.86
CA ARG A 310 -20.06 -14.10 -6.22
C ARG A 310 -19.49 -15.50 -6.28
N ARG A 311 -20.37 -16.50 -6.16
CA ARG A 311 -20.08 -17.87 -6.60
C ARG A 311 -19.25 -17.74 -7.88
N PRO A 312 -18.13 -18.47 -8.04
CA PRO A 312 -17.32 -18.38 -9.23
C PRO A 312 -18.20 -18.78 -10.41
N ARG A 313 -18.84 -17.78 -11.03
CA ARG A 313 -19.58 -17.95 -12.25
C ARG A 313 -18.46 -18.08 -13.25
N GLN A 314 -18.10 -19.32 -13.58
CA GLN A 314 -17.22 -19.57 -14.70
C GLN A 314 -17.72 -18.69 -15.84
N PRO A 315 -16.87 -17.84 -16.44
CA PRO A 315 -17.30 -16.97 -17.51
C PRO A 315 -17.91 -17.88 -18.57
N THR A 316 -19.22 -17.72 -18.80
CA THR A 316 -19.88 -18.48 -19.86
C THR A 316 -19.14 -18.17 -21.16
N TRP A 317 -19.01 -19.14 -22.05
CA TRP A 317 -18.27 -18.99 -23.32
C TRP A 317 -18.64 -17.69 -24.06
N PHE A 318 -19.92 -17.28 -23.97
CA PHE A 318 -20.46 -16.01 -24.45
C PHE A 318 -19.76 -14.76 -23.89
N SER A 319 -19.40 -14.73 -22.60
CA SER A 319 -18.73 -13.57 -21.99
C SER A 319 -17.27 -13.46 -22.44
N LYS A 320 -16.61 -14.59 -22.72
CA LYS A 320 -15.21 -14.64 -23.19
C LYS A 320 -15.08 -14.22 -24.65
N HIS A 321 -16.09 -14.51 -25.48
CA HIS A 321 -16.07 -14.21 -26.92
C HIS A 321 -16.98 -13.03 -27.31
N ARG A 322 -17.31 -12.15 -26.35
CA ARG A 322 -18.23 -11.02 -26.53
C ARG A 322 -17.92 -10.17 -27.78
N PHE A 323 -16.65 -9.88 -28.02
CA PHE A 323 -16.21 -9.11 -29.19
C PHE A 323 -16.46 -9.86 -30.50
N ALA A 324 -16.09 -11.15 -30.56
CA ALA A 324 -16.29 -11.98 -31.75
C ALA A 324 -17.78 -12.14 -32.07
N ILE A 325 -18.62 -12.35 -31.04
CA ILE A 325 -20.07 -12.48 -31.19
C ILE A 325 -20.68 -11.18 -31.73
N MET A 326 -20.27 -10.03 -31.21
CA MET A 326 -20.73 -8.72 -31.70
C MET A 326 -20.29 -8.46 -33.14
N MET A 327 -19.08 -8.85 -33.52
CA MET A 327 -18.59 -8.75 -34.90
C MET A 327 -19.35 -9.68 -35.86
N THR A 328 -19.62 -10.92 -35.46
CA THR A 328 -20.42 -11.85 -36.28
C THR A 328 -21.86 -11.38 -36.42
N LEU A 329 -22.46 -10.82 -35.36
CA LEU A 329 -23.81 -10.25 -35.41
C LEU A 329 -23.86 -9.04 -36.35
N TYR A 330 -22.86 -8.17 -36.27
CA TYR A 330 -22.75 -7.00 -37.14
C TYR A 330 -22.62 -7.38 -38.62
N LEU A 331 -21.76 -8.35 -38.94
CA LEU A 331 -21.63 -8.90 -40.29
C LEU A 331 -22.95 -9.51 -40.79
N PHE A 332 -23.67 -10.23 -39.93
CA PHE A 332 -24.95 -10.82 -40.29
C PHE A 332 -26.01 -9.77 -40.63
N ILE A 333 -26.06 -8.67 -39.87
CA ILE A 333 -26.95 -7.54 -40.15
C ILE A 333 -26.59 -6.88 -41.50
N LEU A 334 -25.30 -6.68 -41.79
CA LEU A 334 -24.87 -6.14 -43.08
C LEU A 334 -25.26 -7.04 -44.26
N ILE A 335 -25.15 -8.36 -44.10
CA ILE A 335 -25.59 -9.34 -45.12
C ILE A 335 -27.10 -9.27 -45.31
N LEU A 336 -27.89 -9.19 -44.24
CA LEU A 336 -29.35 -9.06 -44.33
C LEU A 336 -29.77 -7.76 -45.04
N ILE A 337 -29.12 -6.64 -44.72
CA ILE A 337 -29.35 -5.36 -45.42
C ILE A 337 -28.98 -5.51 -46.91
N GLY A 338 -27.81 -6.10 -47.21
CA GLY A 338 -27.37 -6.35 -48.57
C GLY A 338 -28.35 -7.22 -49.37
N LEU A 339 -28.83 -8.32 -48.80
CA LEU A 339 -29.83 -9.19 -49.40
C LEU A 339 -31.18 -8.50 -49.59
N SER A 340 -31.64 -7.71 -48.60
CA SER A 340 -32.89 -6.95 -48.71
C SER A 340 -32.84 -5.85 -49.77
N SER A 341 -31.66 -5.28 -50.03
CA SER A 341 -31.45 -4.26 -51.06
C SER A 341 -31.23 -4.84 -52.47
N SER A 342 -31.01 -6.16 -52.59
CA SER A 342 -30.78 -6.82 -53.87
C SER A 342 -32.09 -7.12 -54.60
N LYS A 343 -32.23 -6.55 -55.80
CA LYS A 343 -33.38 -6.77 -56.70
C LYS A 343 -33.56 -8.24 -57.11
N ALA A 344 -32.48 -9.02 -57.13
CA ALA A 344 -32.53 -10.45 -57.45
C ALA A 344 -33.09 -11.29 -56.28
N PHE A 345 -32.75 -10.92 -55.04
CA PHE A 345 -33.24 -11.61 -53.86
C PHE A 345 -34.73 -11.32 -53.61
N THR A 346 -35.16 -10.06 -53.74
CA THR A 346 -36.59 -9.70 -53.65
C THR A 346 -37.43 -10.34 -54.75
N TYR A 347 -36.89 -10.46 -55.97
CA TYR A 347 -37.55 -11.18 -57.08
C TYR A 347 -37.74 -12.68 -56.77
N HIS A 348 -36.71 -13.36 -56.27
CA HIS A 348 -36.80 -14.78 -55.89
C HIS A 348 -37.67 -15.00 -54.65
N TRP A 349 -37.60 -14.11 -53.66
CA TRP A 349 -38.38 -14.19 -52.42
C TRP A 349 -39.89 -13.97 -52.69
N ASN A 350 -40.24 -12.99 -53.52
CA ASN A 350 -41.63 -12.75 -53.94
C ASN A 350 -42.19 -13.92 -54.77
N ARG A 351 -41.34 -14.56 -55.58
CA ARG A 351 -41.71 -15.76 -56.35
C ARG A 351 -41.91 -17.00 -55.45
N LEU A 352 -41.18 -17.11 -54.35
CA LEU A 352 -41.28 -18.23 -53.41
C LEU A 352 -42.48 -18.10 -52.45
N LEU A 353 -42.85 -16.87 -52.07
CA LEU A 353 -43.99 -16.56 -51.20
C LEU A 353 -45.33 -16.41 -51.94
N GLY A 354 -45.39 -16.68 -53.24
CA GLY A 354 -46.64 -16.82 -53.99
C GLY A 354 -47.50 -15.56 -54.05
N TRP A 355 -46.93 -14.37 -53.90
CA TRP A 355 -47.67 -13.12 -54.08
C TRP A 355 -47.82 -12.83 -55.58
N ARG A 356 -48.98 -13.17 -56.14
CA ARG A 356 -49.47 -12.54 -57.39
C ARG A 356 -50.17 -11.23 -57.00
N PRO A 357 -49.96 -10.14 -57.76
CA PRO A 357 -50.48 -8.81 -57.43
C PRO A 357 -52.02 -8.78 -57.39
#